data_AF-A0A8J4JM75-F1
#
_entry.id   AF-A0A8J4JM75-F1
#
_cell.length_a   1.000
_cell.length_b   1.000
_cell.length_c   1.000
_cell.angle_alpha   90.00
_cell.angle_beta   90.00
_cell.angle_gamma   90.00
#
_symmetry.space_group_name_H-M   'P 1'
#
loop_
_entity.id
_entity.type
_entity.pdbx_description
1 polymer ?
#
loop_
_entity_poly.entity_id
_entity_poly.type
_entity_poly.pdbx_seq_one_letter_code
_entity_poly.pdbx_strand_id
1 'polypeptide(L)' 'MKLVATLLLVGMLIVWTELPTGSAWSCPRVHIICAMLNPPNQCYTDRQCPRYKKCCPTFCGRKCISRPPSLPV' A
#
# COMPACT_ATOMS: atom_id res chain seq x y z
N MET A 1 -29.60 30.09 -2.64
CA MET A 1 -29.86 28.79 -1.96
C MET A 1 -29.49 27.58 -2.81
N LYS A 2 -30.05 27.44 -4.03
CA LYS A 2 -29.85 26.24 -4.88
C LYS A 2 -28.40 25.96 -5.27
N LEU A 3 -27.64 27.01 -5.60
CA LEU A 3 -26.24 26.92 -6.03
C LEU A 3 -25.29 26.46 -4.91
N VAL A 4 -25.56 26.89 -3.68
CA VAL A 4 -24.81 26.48 -2.48
C VAL A 4 -25.11 25.02 -2.16
N ALA A 5 -26.36 24.59 -2.26
CA ALA A 5 -26.74 23.19 -2.07
C ALA A 5 -26.11 22.27 -3.13
N THR A 6 -26.07 22.69 -4.40
CA THR A 6 -25.41 21.93 -5.46
C THR A 6 -23.90 21.83 -5.25
N LEU A 7 -23.23 22.91 -4.82
CA LEU A 7 -21.79 22.90 -4.54
C LEU A 7 -21.43 21.96 -3.38
N LEU A 8 -22.24 21.94 -2.32
CA LEU A 8 -22.04 21.05 -1.18
C LEU A 8 -22.25 19.57 -1.55
N LEU A 9 -23.25 19.26 -2.38
CA LEU A 9 -23.50 17.90 -2.87
C LEU A 9 -22.37 17.40 -3.78
N VAL A 10 -21.90 18.25 -4.69
CA VAL A 10 -20.74 17.94 -5.55
C VAL A 10 -19.48 17.76 -4.71
N GLY A 11 -19.22 18.65 -3.75
CA GLY A 11 -18.07 18.55 -2.83
C GLY A 11 -18.08 17.25 -2.01
N MET A 12 -19.25 16.85 -1.48
CA MET A 12 -19.39 15.59 -0.75
C MET A 12 -19.10 14.39 -1.66
N LEU A 13 -19.58 14.35 -2.91
CA LEU A 13 -19.29 13.24 -3.83
C LEU A 13 -17.80 13.08 -4.13
N ILE A 14 -17.04 14.17 -4.23
CA ILE A 14 -15.59 14.14 -4.48
C ILE A 14 -14.82 13.61 -3.24
N VAL A 15 -15.34 13.82 -2.03
CA VAL A 15 -14.70 13.34 -0.79
C VAL A 15 -14.70 11.80 -0.67
N TRP A 16 -15.67 11.10 -1.28
CA TRP A 16 -15.72 9.62 -1.23
C TRP A 16 -14.84 8.95 -2.29
N THR A 17 -14.40 9.67 -3.34
CA THR A 17 -13.55 9.07 -4.39
C THR A 17 -12.10 8.92 -3.96
N GLU A 18 -11.65 9.72 -3.00
CA GLU A 18 -10.30 9.70 -2.44
C GLU A 18 -10.23 8.83 -1.17
N LEU A 19 -10.87 7.65 -1.16
CA LEU A 19 -10.59 6.68 -0.09
C LEU A 19 -9.16 6.19 -0.31
N PRO A 20 -8.20 6.47 0.60
CA PRO A 20 -6.82 6.07 0.41
C PRO A 20 -6.80 4.55 0.35
N THR A 21 -6.61 4.01 -0.86
CA THR A 21 -6.51 2.57 -1.12
C THR A 21 -5.21 1.99 -0.54
N GLY A 22 -4.41 2.82 0.14
CA GLY A 22 -3.22 2.47 0.87
C GLY A 22 -3.55 1.73 2.17
N SER A 23 -3.15 0.47 2.25
CA SER A 23 -3.20 -0.29 3.49
C SER A 23 -2.39 0.40 4.60
N ALA A 24 -3.03 0.68 5.74
CA ALA A 24 -2.48 1.40 6.91
C ALA A 24 -1.41 0.62 7.73
N TRP A 25 -0.78 -0.39 7.14
CA TRP A 25 0.26 -1.18 7.80
C TRP A 25 1.63 -0.96 7.13
N SER A 26 2.71 -1.28 7.85
CA SER A 26 4.09 -1.02 7.44
C SER A 26 4.86 -2.32 7.26
N CYS A 27 5.72 -2.41 6.24
CA CYS A 27 6.52 -3.60 5.96
C CYS A 27 7.26 -4.14 7.20
N PRO A 28 7.42 -5.46 7.33
CA PRO A 28 8.19 -6.05 8.42
C PRO A 28 9.66 -5.64 8.29
N ARG A 29 10.35 -5.57 9.43
CA ARG A 29 11.79 -5.40 9.42
C ARG A 29 12.44 -6.68 8.90
N VAL A 30 13.39 -6.50 7.99
CA VAL A 30 14.21 -7.59 7.45
C VAL A 30 15.57 -7.51 8.13
N HIS A 31 15.91 -8.53 8.90
CA HIS A 31 17.16 -8.55 9.68
C HIS A 31 18.31 -9.25 8.95
N ILE A 32 17.99 -10.06 7.93
CA ILE A 32 18.96 -10.86 7.18
C ILE A 32 18.72 -10.60 5.69
N ILE A 33 19.79 -10.32 4.95
CA ILE A 33 19.77 -10.09 3.50
C ILE A 33 20.65 -11.12 2.78
N CYS A 34 20.28 -11.46 1.55
CA CYS A 34 21.10 -12.31 0.70
C CYS A 34 22.38 -11.58 0.26
N ALA A 35 23.48 -12.31 0.12
CA ALA A 35 24.74 -11.80 -0.41
C ALA A 35 24.72 -11.69 -1.94
N MET A 36 23.77 -10.90 -2.48
CA MET A 36 23.59 -10.68 -3.91
C MET A 36 23.69 -9.18 -4.19
N LEU A 37 24.56 -8.77 -5.12
CA LEU A 37 24.79 -7.36 -5.43
C LEU A 37 23.52 -6.68 -5.98
N ASN A 38 22.79 -7.38 -6.86
CA ASN A 38 21.58 -6.90 -7.51
C ASN A 38 20.45 -7.92 -7.37
N PRO A 39 19.77 -7.97 -6.21
CA PRO A 39 18.68 -8.91 -6.00
C PRO A 39 17.47 -8.56 -6.88
N PRO A 40 16.77 -9.56 -7.44
CA PRO A 40 15.63 -9.32 -8.32
C PRO A 40 14.45 -8.71 -7.55
N ASN A 41 13.92 -7.61 -8.05
CA ASN A 41 12.72 -6.96 -7.50
C ASN A 41 11.50 -7.33 -8.32
N GLN A 42 10.47 -7.89 -7.68
CA GLN A 42 9.18 -8.18 -8.32
C GLN A 42 8.27 -6.94 -8.36
N CYS A 43 8.58 -5.92 -7.55
CA CYS A 43 7.88 -4.66 -7.47
C CYS A 43 8.84 -3.56 -7.00
N TYR A 44 8.46 -2.31 -7.24
CA TYR A 44 9.15 -1.11 -6.77
C TYR A 44 8.23 -0.22 -5.93
N THR A 45 6.92 -0.25 -6.20
CA THR A 45 5.91 0.56 -5.51
C THR A 45 4.67 -0.26 -5.16
N ASP A 46 3.92 0.17 -4.15
CA ASP A 46 2.67 -0.49 -3.72
C ASP A 46 1.63 -0.56 -4.84
N ARG A 47 1.65 0.37 -5.80
CA ARG A 47 0.72 0.42 -6.95
C ARG A 47 0.88 -0.77 -7.91
N GLN A 48 2.06 -1.39 -7.93
CA GLN A 48 2.32 -2.57 -8.75
C GLN A 48 1.82 -3.85 -8.08
N CYS A 49 1.44 -3.77 -6.81
CA CYS A 49 0.94 -4.91 -6.08
C CYS A 49 -0.57 -5.05 -6.22
N PRO A 50 -1.07 -6.30 -6.28
CA PRO A 50 -2.51 -6.53 -6.27
C PRO A 50 -3.11 -6.09 -4.92
N ARG A 51 -4.40 -5.79 -4.94
CA ARG A 51 -5.20 -5.23 -3.83
C ARG A 51 -4.70 -5.56 -2.42
N TYR A 52 -4.60 -4.54 -1.58
CA TYR A 52 -4.25 -4.61 -0.15
C TYR A 52 -2.86 -5.18 0.17
N LYS A 53 -1.98 -5.39 -0.82
CA LYS A 53 -0.58 -5.74 -0.63
C LYS A 53 0.31 -4.51 -0.77
N LYS A 54 1.47 -4.57 -0.11
CA LYS A 54 2.52 -3.55 -0.22
C LYS A 54 3.77 -4.15 -0.83
N CYS A 55 4.53 -3.32 -1.54
CA CYS A 55 5.83 -3.69 -2.07
C CYS A 55 6.88 -3.54 -0.96
N CYS A 56 7.29 -4.66 -0.37
CA CYS A 56 8.16 -4.67 0.78
C CYS A 56 9.53 -5.29 0.48
N PRO A 57 10.59 -4.85 1.19
CA PRO A 57 11.85 -5.58 1.21
C PRO A 57 11.63 -6.98 1.80
N THR A 58 12.39 -7.95 1.28
CA THR A 58 12.45 -9.33 1.78
C THR A 58 13.91 -9.71 1.98
N PHE A 59 14.18 -10.95 2.42
CA PHE A 59 15.54 -11.49 2.49
C PHE A 59 16.33 -11.29 1.19
N CYS A 60 15.68 -11.37 0.02
CA CYS A 60 16.33 -11.14 -1.26
C CYS A 60 15.41 -10.36 -2.21
N GLY A 61 15.66 -9.06 -2.33
CA GLY A 61 14.90 -8.16 -3.19
C GLY A 61 13.54 -7.75 -2.61
N ARG A 62 12.65 -7.27 -3.47
CA ARG A 62 11.32 -6.75 -3.11
C ARG A 62 10.19 -7.62 -3.64
N LYS A 63 9.14 -7.81 -2.83
CA LYS A 63 7.95 -8.58 -3.20
C LYS A 63 6.68 -7.94 -2.67
N CYS A 64 5.56 -8.26 -3.32
CA CYS A 64 4.24 -7.87 -2.86
C CYS A 64 3.77 -8.80 -1.74
N ILE A 65 3.65 -8.28 -0.52
CA ILE A 65 3.22 -9.05 0.65
C ILE A 65 1.95 -8.47 1.26
N SER A 66 1.15 -9.37 1.86
CA SER A 66 0.01 -9.00 2.67
C SER A 66 0.46 -8.60 4.09
N ARG A 67 -0.43 -7.96 4.85
CA ARG A 67 -0.23 -7.73 6.28
C ARG A 67 0.06 -9.08 6.98
N PRO A 68 1.20 -9.24 7.68
CA PRO A 68 1.50 -10.40 8.49
C PRO A 68 0.54 -10.47 9.67
N PRO A 69 0.32 -11.69 10.22
CA PRO A 69 -0.49 -11.86 11.42
C PRO A 69 0.02 -10.97 12.55
N SER A 70 -0.90 -10.34 13.29
CA SER A 70 -0.57 -9.55 14.48
C SER A 70 -0.23 -10.41 15.69
N LEU A 71 -0.47 -11.74 15.63
CA LEU A 71 -0.05 -12.69 16.64
C LEU A 71 1.21 -13.44 16.18
N PRO A 72 2.19 -13.66 17.07
CA PRO A 72 3.25 -14.63 16.82
C PRO A 72 2.62 -16.02 16.73
N VAL A 73 2.86 -16.69 15.60
CA VAL A 73 2.66 -18.14 15.48
C VAL A 73 3.85 -18.83 16.11
#